data_AF-A0A1N7L840-F1
#
_entry.id   AF-A0A1N7L840-F1
#
_cell.length_a   1.000
_cell.length_b   1.000
_cell.length_c   1.000
_cell.angle_alpha   90.00
_cell.angle_beta   90.00
_cell.angle_gamma   90.00
#
_symmetry.space_group_name_H-M   'P 1'
#
loop_
_entity.id
_entity.type
_entity.pdbx_description
1 polymer ?
#
loop_
_entity_poly.entity_id
_entity_poly.type
_entity_poly.pdbx_seq_one_letter_code
_entity_poly.pdbx_strand_id
1 'polypeptide(L)' 'MAEVVNLRQARKNRARAEKRARGDENAARFGRDKAERRLSEAQTAMEKARLEAHQREPARSDDGQSAENPRED' A
#
# COMPACT_ATOMS: atom_id res chain seq x y z
N MET A 1 -14.22 -43.65 17.95
CA MET A 1 -13.51 -43.05 19.11
C MET A 1 -13.38 -41.56 18.86
N ALA A 2 -13.76 -40.72 19.82
CA ALA A 2 -13.59 -39.27 19.68
C ALA A 2 -12.22 -38.86 20.23
N GLU A 3 -11.46 -38.10 19.46
CA GLU A 3 -10.18 -37.57 19.90
C GLU A 3 -10.42 -36.38 20.84
N VAL A 4 -9.92 -36.47 22.07
CA VAL A 4 -10.05 -35.41 23.08
C VAL A 4 -9.01 -34.34 22.79
N VAL A 5 -9.41 -33.27 22.10
CA VAL A 5 -8.51 -32.16 21.77
C VAL A 5 -8.46 -31.14 22.90
N ASN A 6 -7.24 -30.79 23.32
CA ASN A 6 -7.04 -29.73 24.31
C ASN A 6 -7.21 -28.34 23.67
N LEU A 7 -8.38 -27.74 23.89
CA LEU A 7 -8.74 -26.43 23.35
C LEU A 7 -7.83 -25.28 23.84
N ARG A 8 -7.28 -25.38 25.06
CA ARG A 8 -6.34 -24.37 25.59
C ARG A 8 -5.05 -24.36 24.76
N GLN A 9 -4.50 -25.53 24.47
CA GLN A 9 -3.30 -25.64 23.65
C GLN A 9 -3.55 -25.18 22.22
N ALA A 10 -4.70 -25.54 21.63
CA ALA A 10 -5.09 -25.10 20.29
C ALA A 10 -5.18 -23.57 20.20
N ARG A 11 -5.86 -22.91 21.15
CA ARG A 11 -5.94 -21.44 21.23
C ARG A 11 -4.57 -20.80 21.37
N LYS A 12 -3.69 -21.36 22.20
CA LYS A 12 -2.32 -20.85 22.39
C LYS A 12 -1.49 -20.99 21.12
N ASN A 13 -1.64 -22.08 20.39
CA ASN A 13 -0.96 -22.27 19.11
C ASN A 13 -1.44 -21.28 18.06
N ARG A 14 -2.76 -21.07 17.96
CA ARG A 14 -3.35 -20.05 17.07
C ARG A 14 -2.83 -18.65 17.38
N ALA A 15 -2.87 -18.23 18.64
CA ALA A 15 -2.39 -16.90 19.04
C ALA A 15 -0.89 -16.69 18.71
N ARG A 16 -0.06 -17.72 18.87
CA ARG A 16 1.36 -17.65 18.47
C ARG A 16 1.53 -17.56 16.96
N ALA A 17 0.75 -18.32 16.18
CA ALA A 17 0.80 -18.29 14.73
C ALA A 17 0.40 -16.90 14.20
N GLU A 18 -0.68 -16.32 14.71
CA GLU A 18 -1.13 -14.97 14.37
C GLU A 18 -0.06 -13.92 14.71
N LYS A 19 0.61 -14.05 15.87
CA LYS A 19 1.71 -13.14 16.25
C LYS A 19 2.91 -13.25 15.30
N ARG A 20 3.26 -14.45 14.84
CA ARG A 20 4.35 -14.64 13.86
C ARG A 20 3.99 -14.03 12.51
N ALA A 21 2.80 -14.33 11.98
CA ALA A 21 2.34 -13.78 10.70
C ALA A 21 2.39 -12.24 10.68
N ARG A 22 1.94 -11.58 11.75
CA ARG A 22 2.04 -10.13 11.90
C ARG A 22 3.50 -9.64 11.99
N GLY A 23 4.37 -10.42 12.64
CA GLY A 23 5.80 -10.14 12.70
C GLY A 23 6.46 -10.20 11.32
N ASP A 24 6.12 -11.22 10.54
CA ASP A 24 6.63 -11.42 9.18
C ASP A 24 6.12 -10.32 8.23
N GLU A 25 4.85 -9.94 8.33
CA GLU A 25 4.28 -8.81 7.59
C GLU A 25 4.99 -7.50 7.94
N ASN A 26 5.22 -7.24 9.23
CA ASN A 26 5.95 -6.06 9.67
C ASN A 26 7.43 -6.09 9.24
N ALA A 27 8.08 -7.26 9.26
CA ALA A 27 9.44 -7.41 8.76
C ALA A 27 9.50 -7.16 7.24
N ALA A 28 8.53 -7.65 6.47
CA ALA A 28 8.46 -7.36 5.04
C ALA A 28 8.17 -5.88 4.74
N ARG A 29 7.32 -5.24 5.56
CA ARG A 29 6.90 -3.85 5.39
C ARG A 29 7.94 -2.84 5.88
N PHE A 30 8.59 -3.13 7.01
CA PHE A 30 9.47 -2.20 7.73
C PHE A 30 10.92 -2.67 7.80
N GLY A 31 11.22 -3.92 7.46
CA GLY A 31 12.58 -4.46 7.40
C GLY A 31 13.33 -4.13 6.12
N ARG A 32 12.69 -3.48 5.13
CA ARG A 32 13.42 -2.87 4.02
C ARG A 32 14.26 -1.72 4.53
N ASP A 33 15.56 -1.76 4.24
CA ASP A 33 16.48 -0.73 4.68
C ASP A 33 16.04 0.64 4.11
N LYS A 34 16.28 1.72 4.86
CA LYS A 34 15.98 3.08 4.42
C LYS A 34 16.69 3.40 3.10
N ALA A 35 17.87 2.82 2.87
CA ALA A 35 18.61 2.92 1.62
C ALA A 35 17.84 2.26 0.44
N GLU A 36 17.33 1.04 0.62
CA GLU A 36 16.57 0.31 -0.41
C GLU A 36 15.24 1.00 -0.74
N ARG A 37 14.53 1.50 0.28
CA ARG A 37 13.30 2.28 0.06
C ARG A 37 13.56 3.54 -0.76
N ARG A 38 14.61 4.29 -0.43
CA ARG A 38 15.01 5.50 -1.17
C ARG A 38 15.43 5.19 -2.60
N LEU A 39 16.15 4.09 -2.81
CA LEU A 39 16.54 3.64 -4.15
C LEU A 39 15.31 3.32 -5.00
N SER A 40 14.36 2.55 -4.44
CA SER A 40 13.07 2.23 -5.06
C SER A 40 12.25 3.50 -5.39
N GLU A 41 12.16 4.44 -4.46
CA GLU A 41 11.44 5.71 -4.66
C GLU A 41 12.11 6.56 -5.77
N ALA A 42 13.44 6.63 -5.78
CA ALA A 42 14.18 7.35 -6.82
C ALA A 42 13.99 6.70 -8.20
N GLN A 43 14.01 5.37 -8.28
CA GLN A 43 13.77 4.63 -9.52
C GLN A 43 12.36 4.89 -10.07
N THR A 44 11.34 4.76 -9.22
CA THR A 44 9.95 5.02 -9.63
C THR A 44 9.72 6.47 -10.05
N ALA A 45 10.35 7.44 -9.38
CA ALA A 45 10.31 8.84 -9.79
C ALA A 45 10.96 9.08 -11.16
N MET A 46 12.11 8.47 -11.42
CA MET A 46 12.77 8.55 -12.74
C MET A 46 11.93 7.92 -13.84
N GLU A 47 11.33 6.76 -13.59
CA GLU A 47 10.45 6.09 -14.55
C GLU A 47 9.19 6.92 -14.84
N LYS A 48 8.56 7.47 -13.80
CA LYS A 48 7.40 8.36 -13.96
C LYS A 48 7.77 9.60 -14.78
N ALA A 49 8.88 10.26 -14.46
CA ALA A 49 9.35 11.42 -15.22
C ALA A 49 9.66 11.08 -16.68
N ARG A 50 10.25 9.90 -16.95
CA ARG A 50 10.47 9.40 -18.32
C ARG A 50 9.14 9.19 -19.05
N LEU A 51 8.17 8.54 -18.41
CA LEU A 51 6.85 8.32 -18.99
C LEU A 51 6.15 9.64 -19.29
N GLU A 52 6.14 10.59 -18.35
CA GLU A 52 5.59 11.94 -18.53
C GLU A 52 6.28 12.71 -19.66
N ALA A 53 7.60 12.66 -19.77
CA ALA A 53 8.34 13.30 -20.87
C ALA A 53 8.01 12.72 -22.25
N HIS A 54 7.54 11.47 -22.30
CA HIS A 54 7.12 10.80 -23.53
C HIS A 54 5.61 10.88 -23.79
N GLN A 55 4.83 11.47 -22.88
CA GLN A 55 3.42 11.76 -23.13
C GLN A 55 3.32 12.88 -24.17
N ARG A 56 2.74 12.55 -25.32
CA ARG A 56 2.21 13.55 -26.25
C ARG A 56 0.77 13.80 -25.81
N GLU A 57 0.50 14.96 -25.24
CA GLU A 57 -0.87 15.38 -24.86
C GLU A 57 -1.87 15.05 -25.99
N PRO A 58 -3.09 14.54 -25.70
CA PRO A 58 -4.25 15.26 -26.17
C PRO A 58 -4.33 16.53 -25.32
N ALA A 59 -4.20 17.69 -25.96
CA ALA A 59 -4.45 18.97 -25.32
C ALA A 59 -5.75 18.88 -24.53
N ARG A 60 -5.73 19.27 -23.25
CA ARG A 60 -6.94 19.50 -22.43
C ARG A 60 -8.05 18.47 -22.62
N SER A 61 -8.16 17.48 -21.74
CA SER A 61 -9.51 17.08 -21.31
C SER A 61 -10.04 18.18 -20.38
N ASP A 62 -10.42 19.29 -21.00
CA ASP A 62 -11.39 20.25 -20.52
C ASP A 62 -12.75 19.56 -20.49
N ASP A 63 -13.02 18.79 -19.45
CA ASP A 63 -14.35 18.25 -19.17
C ASP A 63 -14.74 18.64 -17.75
N GLY A 64 -15.28 19.85 -17.62
CA GLY A 64 -16.15 20.20 -16.49
C GLY A 64 -15.79 21.46 -15.68
N GLN A 65 -15.43 22.57 -16.32
CA GLN A 65 -15.75 23.87 -15.73
C GLN A 65 -17.26 24.14 -15.85
N SER A 66 -18.05 23.63 -14.91
CA SER A 66 -19.35 24.25 -14.59
C SER A 66 -19.11 25.20 -13.44
N ALA A 67 -18.76 26.43 -13.80
CA ALA A 67 -18.82 27.56 -12.89
C ALA A 67 -20.25 27.70 -12.36
N GLU A 68 -20.43 27.62 -11.05
CA GLU A 68 -21.59 28.21 -10.40
C GLU A 68 -21.17 28.77 -9.04
N ASN A 69 -20.73 30.03 -9.08
CA ASN A 69 -20.81 30.93 -7.94
C ASN A 69 -21.51 32.20 -8.42
N PRO A 70 -22.75 32.43 -8.01
CA PRO A 70 -23.25 33.75 -7.64
C PRO A 70 -23.51 33.74 -6.13
N ARG A 71 -22.68 34.44 -5.34
CA ARG A 71 -22.99 35.75 -4.74
C ARG A 71 -24.26 35.78 -3.86
N GLU A 72 -23.99 36.01 -2.57
CA GLU A 72 -24.72 36.87 -1.60
C GLU A 72 -26.18 36.55 -1.25
N ASP A 73 -26.39 36.22 0.04
CA ASP A 73 -27.10 37.07 1.01
C ASP A 73 -26.43 36.94 2.39
#